data_AF-A0A662W1P5-F1
#
_entry.id   AF-A0A662W1P5-F1
#
_cell.length_a   1.000
_cell.length_b   1.000
_cell.length_c   1.000
_cell.angle_alpha   90.00
_cell.angle_beta   90.00
_cell.angle_gamma   90.00
#
_symmetry.space_group_name_H-M   'P 1'
#
loop_
_entity.id
_entity.type
_entity.pdbx_description
1 polymer ?
#
loop_
_entity_poly.entity_id
_entity_poly.type
_entity_poly.pdbx_seq_one_letter_code
_entity_poly.pdbx_strand_id
1 'polypeptide(L)'
;MKKTLIVKLSEITYKKLLKKKEEVFPQGADWEEFFNYLVKDVHLEELGGERISKSTKEHLFELWVRNFADNLPYIREGKTIADLVPPEPEKVPKSAGIVVGAGPSIWKHKHLEMLAESDFDGKVILCDRMTIPALKAGITPEKFDIYIVGVDGAPIIAKWYDDPIVDKYGPDLKVCIITSTHPDVRKRLEKAGAQIYWFNPIFDDWRQNESFTKLQLIMTKSEKLPKGVPSMAALGHAGGCAWTMAHALLRCSPICLLGLNLGWDADTPLEKTQYFSTFLAQTGGNVELARTAFKKIYNPYWKCEAVVDPVFNHYREAFLEAVKMTEPWVITVNCTGGGCLFGEGIYCMNFEDFLKYYKDVEELKKHFLKAD
;
A
#
# COMPACT_ATOMS: atom_id res chain seq x y z
N MET A 1 12.94 -33.84 12.28
CA MET A 1 13.66 -34.90 11.53
C MET A 1 13.90 -34.40 10.12
N LYS A 2 15.15 -34.18 9.69
CA LYS A 2 15.43 -33.94 8.26
C LYS A 2 15.07 -35.23 7.51
N LYS A 3 14.06 -35.15 6.62
CA LYS A 3 13.71 -36.27 5.73
C LYS A 3 14.59 -36.13 4.48
N THR A 4 15.40 -37.13 4.18
CA THR A 4 16.15 -37.18 2.92
C THR A 4 15.22 -37.66 1.82
N LEU A 5 14.95 -36.80 0.83
CA LEU A 5 14.17 -37.14 -0.36
C LEU A 5 15.14 -37.54 -1.48
N ILE A 6 15.00 -38.76 -2.01
CA ILE A 6 15.77 -39.20 -3.18
C ILE A 6 14.86 -39.11 -4.41
N VAL A 7 15.22 -38.24 -5.36
CA VAL A 7 14.47 -38.02 -6.60
C VAL A 7 15.27 -38.58 -7.78
N LYS A 8 14.64 -39.41 -8.62
CA LYS A 8 15.23 -39.88 -9.88
C LYS A 8 14.90 -38.90 -10.99
N LEU A 9 15.91 -38.31 -11.60
CA LEU A 9 15.79 -37.41 -12.75
C LEU A 9 16.43 -38.04 -13.98
N SER A 10 15.90 -37.77 -15.17
CA SER A 10 16.61 -38.09 -16.41
C SER A 10 17.87 -37.23 -16.53
N GLU A 11 18.89 -37.73 -17.24
CA GLU A 11 20.12 -36.97 -17.49
C GLU A 11 19.83 -35.61 -18.17
N ILE A 12 18.85 -35.59 -19.08
CA ILE A 12 18.41 -34.36 -19.77
C ILE A 12 17.77 -33.38 -18.78
N THR A 13 16.90 -33.86 -17.89
CA THR A 13 16.26 -33.02 -16.87
C THR A 13 17.30 -32.43 -15.92
N TYR A 14 18.27 -33.24 -15.49
CA TYR A 14 19.35 -32.79 -14.62
C TYR A 14 20.19 -31.68 -15.30
N LYS A 15 20.61 -31.89 -16.56
CA LYS A 15 21.36 -30.87 -17.33
C LYS A 15 20.58 -29.57 -17.51
N LYS A 16 19.26 -29.66 -17.76
CA LYS A 16 18.39 -28.46 -17.85
C LYS A 16 18.30 -27.71 -16.53
N LEU A 17 18.16 -28.41 -15.40
CA LEU A 17 18.12 -27.80 -14.07
C LEU A 17 19.47 -27.17 -13.71
N LEU A 18 20.58 -27.83 -14.03
CA LEU A 18 21.93 -27.29 -13.81
C LEU A 18 22.14 -25.99 -14.59
N LYS A 19 21.83 -26.00 -15.89
CA LYS A 19 21.89 -24.79 -16.73
C LYS A 19 20.99 -23.68 -16.19
N LYS A 20 19.76 -24.02 -15.78
CA LYS A 20 18.82 -23.02 -15.23
C LYS A 20 19.37 -22.41 -13.93
N LYS A 21 19.95 -23.23 -13.05
CA LYS A 21 20.60 -22.78 -11.81
C LYS A 21 21.73 -21.79 -12.09
N GLU A 22 22.58 -22.10 -13.07
CA GLU A 22 23.68 -21.20 -13.49
C GLU A 22 23.19 -19.88 -14.10
N GLU A 23 22.06 -19.90 -14.80
CA GLU A 23 21.48 -18.70 -15.45
C GLU A 23 20.82 -17.73 -14.47
N VAL A 24 20.20 -18.23 -13.40
CA VAL A 24 19.27 -17.42 -12.56
C VAL A 24 19.64 -17.36 -11.09
N PHE A 25 20.71 -18.05 -10.67
CA PHE A 25 21.08 -18.17 -9.25
C PHE A 25 22.60 -18.06 -9.05
N PRO A 26 23.07 -17.54 -7.90
CA PRO A 26 24.50 -17.34 -7.66
C PRO A 26 25.34 -18.62 -7.82
N GLN A 27 26.51 -18.49 -8.44
CA GLN A 27 27.46 -19.60 -8.56
C GLN A 27 27.91 -20.07 -7.17
N GLY A 28 27.83 -21.39 -6.92
CA GLY A 28 28.22 -22.01 -5.66
C GLY A 28 27.11 -22.18 -4.62
N ALA A 29 25.92 -21.61 -4.85
CA ALA A 29 24.75 -21.85 -4.00
C ALA A 29 24.35 -23.34 -4.02
N ASP A 30 23.80 -23.87 -2.92
CA ASP A 30 23.44 -25.28 -2.85
C ASP A 30 22.14 -25.59 -3.63
N TRP A 31 21.74 -26.86 -3.68
CA TRP A 31 20.50 -27.26 -4.37
C TRP A 31 19.24 -26.93 -3.58
N GLU A 32 19.31 -26.92 -2.25
CA GLU A 32 18.18 -26.60 -1.37
C GLU A 32 17.79 -25.12 -1.53
N GLU A 33 18.76 -24.21 -1.53
CA GLU A 33 18.58 -22.79 -1.81
C GLU A 33 18.01 -22.53 -3.20
N PHE A 34 18.51 -23.24 -4.22
CA PHE A 34 18.00 -23.12 -5.58
C PHE A 34 16.54 -23.59 -5.69
N PHE A 35 16.20 -24.75 -5.09
CA PHE A 35 14.82 -25.22 -5.10
C PHE A 35 13.91 -24.30 -4.30
N ASN A 36 14.36 -23.81 -3.13
CA ASN A 36 13.64 -22.81 -2.36
C ASN A 36 13.39 -21.54 -3.18
N TYR A 37 14.36 -21.07 -3.96
CA TYR A 37 14.16 -19.95 -4.87
C TYR A 37 13.12 -20.25 -5.98
N LEU A 38 13.11 -21.46 -6.53
CA LEU A 38 12.14 -21.85 -7.55
C LEU A 38 10.71 -21.98 -7.00
N VAL A 39 10.57 -22.37 -5.73
CA VAL A 39 9.27 -22.60 -5.09
C VAL A 39 8.89 -21.52 -4.08
N LYS A 40 9.63 -20.40 -4.03
CA LYS A 40 9.40 -19.33 -3.04
C LYS A 40 7.99 -18.73 -3.10
N ASP A 41 7.36 -18.82 -4.28
CA ASP A 41 6.01 -18.34 -4.57
C ASP A 41 4.99 -19.51 -4.64
N VAL A 42 5.37 -20.71 -4.18
CA VAL A 42 4.52 -21.91 -4.17
C VAL A 42 4.13 -22.24 -2.74
N HIS A 43 2.88 -21.98 -2.41
CA HIS A 43 2.29 -22.32 -1.12
C HIS A 43 1.65 -23.71 -1.18
N LEU A 44 1.91 -24.55 -0.18
CA LEU A 44 1.36 -25.91 -0.10
C LEU A 44 -0.17 -25.92 0.12
N GLU A 45 -0.69 -24.83 0.68
CA GLU A 45 -2.11 -24.54 0.80
C GLU A 45 -2.36 -23.15 0.21
N GLU A 46 -3.40 -22.99 -0.60
CA GLU A 46 -3.74 -21.69 -1.18
C GLU A 46 -4.15 -20.74 -0.05
N LEU A 47 -3.31 -19.72 0.21
CA LEU A 47 -3.56 -18.78 1.29
C LEU A 47 -4.83 -17.97 0.96
N GLY A 48 -5.59 -17.56 1.99
CA GLY A 48 -6.82 -16.79 1.79
C GLY A 48 -6.59 -15.51 0.97
N GLY A 49 -5.44 -14.85 1.18
CA GLY A 49 -5.04 -13.66 0.44
C GLY A 49 -4.72 -13.90 -1.05
N GLU A 50 -4.19 -15.07 -1.40
CA GLU A 50 -3.91 -15.43 -2.81
C GLU A 50 -5.21 -15.64 -3.59
N ARG A 51 -6.19 -16.30 -2.96
CA ARG A 51 -7.54 -16.47 -3.53
C ARG A 51 -8.21 -15.12 -3.80
N ILE A 52 -8.10 -14.19 -2.85
CA ILE A 52 -8.65 -12.83 -3.00
C ILE A 52 -7.95 -12.09 -4.13
N SER A 53 -6.61 -12.13 -4.17
CA SER A 53 -5.83 -11.46 -5.23
C SER A 53 -6.15 -12.01 -6.61
N LYS A 54 -6.25 -13.34 -6.73
CA LYS A 54 -6.63 -14.04 -7.97
C LYS A 54 -8.05 -13.67 -8.41
N SER A 55 -9.04 -13.77 -7.52
CA SER A 55 -10.42 -13.40 -7.83
C SER A 55 -10.56 -11.92 -8.20
N THR A 56 -9.86 -11.03 -7.48
CA THR A 56 -9.84 -9.59 -7.78
C THR A 56 -9.28 -9.36 -9.18
N LYS A 57 -8.17 -10.01 -9.54
CA LYS A 57 -7.60 -9.95 -10.89
C LYS A 57 -8.61 -10.46 -11.92
N GLU A 58 -9.18 -11.65 -11.74
CA GLU A 58 -10.15 -12.24 -12.67
C GLU A 58 -11.35 -11.30 -12.95
N HIS A 59 -11.86 -10.60 -11.94
CA HIS A 59 -13.04 -9.73 -12.10
C HIS A 59 -12.72 -8.29 -12.53
N LEU A 60 -11.57 -7.74 -12.15
CA LEU A 60 -11.23 -6.32 -12.39
C LEU A 60 -10.22 -6.13 -13.53
N PHE A 61 -9.60 -7.19 -14.05
CA PHE A 61 -8.55 -7.06 -15.06
C PHE A 61 -9.03 -6.34 -16.32
N GLU A 62 -10.23 -6.65 -16.83
CA GLU A 62 -10.78 -5.97 -18.00
C GLU A 62 -10.97 -4.47 -17.75
N LEU A 63 -11.50 -4.10 -16.59
CA LEU A 63 -11.64 -2.70 -16.17
C LEU A 63 -10.27 -2.01 -16.16
N TRP A 64 -9.27 -2.63 -15.52
CA TRP A 64 -7.93 -2.05 -15.42
C TRP A 64 -7.26 -1.88 -16.77
N VAL A 65 -7.40 -2.86 -17.68
CA VAL A 65 -6.84 -2.79 -19.04
C VAL A 65 -7.51 -1.69 -19.86
N ARG A 66 -8.85 -1.56 -19.80
CA ARG A 66 -9.58 -0.49 -20.48
C ARG A 66 -9.17 0.89 -19.97
N ASN A 67 -9.16 1.08 -18.65
CA ASN A 67 -8.69 2.30 -18.02
C ASN A 67 -7.25 2.66 -18.43
N PHE A 68 -6.35 1.67 -18.42
CA PHE A 68 -4.96 1.85 -18.83
C PHE A 68 -4.87 2.30 -20.29
N ALA A 69 -5.60 1.66 -21.20
CA ALA A 69 -5.64 2.02 -22.60
C ALA A 69 -6.14 3.45 -22.82
N ASP A 70 -7.22 3.84 -22.14
CA ASP A 70 -7.82 5.17 -22.24
C ASP A 70 -6.91 6.28 -21.70
N ASN A 71 -6.14 5.99 -20.65
CA ASN A 71 -5.19 6.94 -20.08
C ASN A 71 -3.84 6.97 -20.80
N LEU A 72 -3.51 5.97 -21.62
CA LEU A 72 -2.18 5.79 -22.20
C LEU A 72 -1.61 7.04 -22.91
N PRO A 73 -2.39 7.81 -23.71
CA PRO A 73 -1.88 9.04 -24.31
C PRO A 73 -1.41 10.09 -23.28
N TYR A 74 -2.12 10.19 -22.15
CA TYR A 74 -1.82 11.14 -21.08
C TYR A 74 -0.68 10.66 -20.19
N ILE A 75 -0.59 9.34 -19.98
CA ILE A 75 0.49 8.72 -19.24
C ILE A 75 1.82 8.96 -19.96
N ARG A 76 1.86 8.75 -21.29
CA ARG A 76 3.08 8.86 -22.10
C ARG A 76 3.64 10.29 -22.19
N GLU A 77 2.79 11.29 -21.95
CA GLU A 77 3.13 12.71 -22.02
C GLU A 77 3.22 13.39 -20.65
N GLY A 78 2.81 12.69 -19.58
CA GLY A 78 2.65 13.23 -18.23
C GLY A 78 3.87 13.07 -17.33
N LYS A 79 3.73 13.57 -16.10
CA LYS A 79 4.71 13.37 -15.03
C LYS A 79 4.55 11.98 -14.42
N THR A 80 5.61 11.46 -13.85
CA THR A 80 5.63 10.16 -13.16
C THR A 80 6.13 10.34 -11.74
N ILE A 81 5.88 9.37 -10.87
CA ILE A 81 6.44 9.43 -9.51
C ILE A 81 7.97 9.54 -9.48
N ALA A 82 8.69 9.19 -10.56
CA ALA A 82 10.13 9.42 -10.65
C ALA A 82 10.51 10.91 -10.59
N ASP A 83 9.63 11.81 -11.02
CA ASP A 83 9.82 13.26 -10.96
C ASP A 83 9.72 13.81 -9.52
N LEU A 84 9.31 12.98 -8.56
CA LEU A 84 9.25 13.31 -7.13
C LEU A 84 10.47 12.79 -6.35
N VAL A 85 11.35 12.01 -6.99
CA VAL A 85 12.55 11.47 -6.33
C VAL A 85 13.57 12.59 -6.13
N PRO A 86 14.14 12.75 -4.91
CA PRO A 86 15.25 13.67 -4.70
C PRO A 86 16.45 13.31 -5.61
N PRO A 87 17.12 14.28 -6.27
CA PRO A 87 18.25 14.00 -7.18
C PRO A 87 19.42 13.27 -6.52
N GLU A 88 19.70 13.62 -5.25
CA GLU A 88 20.76 13.03 -4.42
C GLU A 88 20.16 12.63 -3.08
N PRO A 89 19.55 11.43 -2.98
CA PRO A 89 18.93 11.01 -1.73
C PRO A 89 20.01 10.75 -0.66
N GLU A 90 19.88 11.41 0.50
CA GLU A 90 20.73 11.11 1.66
C GLU A 90 20.67 9.62 2.01
N LYS A 91 21.77 9.04 2.50
CA LYS A 91 21.83 7.61 2.89
C LYS A 91 20.80 7.26 3.97
N VAL A 92 20.64 8.12 4.96
CA VAL A 92 19.61 8.03 6.01
C VAL A 92 18.78 9.30 5.94
N PRO A 93 17.46 9.21 5.74
CA PRO A 93 16.66 10.42 5.60
C PRO A 93 16.38 11.10 6.94
N LYS A 94 16.18 12.41 6.89
CA LYS A 94 15.90 13.27 8.05
C LYS A 94 14.46 13.77 8.13
N SER A 95 13.68 13.59 7.07
CA SER A 95 12.32 14.10 6.98
C SER A 95 11.35 13.06 7.53
N ALA A 96 10.51 13.42 8.49
CA ALA A 96 9.43 12.56 8.92
C ALA A 96 8.29 12.54 7.89
N GLY A 97 7.49 11.47 7.91
CA GLY A 97 6.27 11.35 7.11
C GLY A 97 5.07 11.02 7.98
N ILE A 98 3.89 11.52 7.61
CA ILE A 98 2.61 11.10 8.16
C ILE A 98 1.77 10.52 7.02
N VAL A 99 1.40 9.25 7.14
CA VAL A 99 0.46 8.58 6.24
C VAL A 99 -0.93 8.63 6.85
N VAL A 100 -1.89 9.17 6.11
CA VAL A 100 -3.28 9.34 6.53
C VAL A 100 -4.17 8.38 5.74
N GLY A 101 -4.54 7.28 6.39
CA GLY A 101 -5.58 6.35 5.96
C GLY A 101 -6.99 6.85 6.29
N ALA A 102 -8.00 6.07 5.92
CA ALA A 102 -9.42 6.42 6.07
C ALA A 102 -10.15 5.55 7.12
N GLY A 103 -9.42 4.87 8.00
CA GLY A 103 -9.99 4.07 9.07
C GLY A 103 -10.74 4.91 10.10
N PRO A 104 -11.69 4.31 10.85
CA PRO A 104 -12.58 5.04 11.76
C PRO A 104 -11.83 5.81 12.85
N SER A 105 -10.61 5.40 13.19
CA SER A 105 -9.85 6.04 14.27
C SER A 105 -9.43 7.48 13.96
N ILE A 106 -9.34 7.86 12.67
CA ILE A 106 -9.11 9.26 12.25
C ILE A 106 -10.10 10.19 12.92
N TRP A 107 -11.37 9.78 12.92
CA TRP A 107 -12.48 10.58 13.45
C TRP A 107 -12.59 10.44 14.97
N LYS A 108 -12.43 9.21 15.47
CA LYS A 108 -12.52 8.91 16.91
C LYS A 108 -11.51 9.72 17.72
N HIS A 109 -10.30 9.85 17.19
CA HIS A 109 -9.17 10.49 17.86
C HIS A 109 -8.85 11.89 17.32
N LYS A 110 -9.69 12.43 16.43
CA LYS A 110 -9.54 13.79 15.87
C LYS A 110 -8.15 14.06 15.28
N HIS A 111 -7.62 13.07 14.56
CA HIS A 111 -6.25 13.11 14.05
C HIS A 111 -6.04 14.22 13.03
N LEU A 112 -7.07 14.59 12.24
CA LEU A 112 -6.94 15.65 11.25
C LEU A 112 -6.84 17.02 11.91
N GLU A 113 -7.64 17.27 12.96
CA GLU A 113 -7.61 18.49 13.74
C GLU A 113 -6.24 18.65 14.43
N MET A 114 -5.75 17.59 15.09
CA MET A 114 -4.44 17.61 15.73
C MET A 114 -3.30 17.90 14.75
N LEU A 115 -3.34 17.29 13.56
CA LEU A 115 -2.34 17.56 12.53
C LEU A 115 -2.45 19.00 12.04
N ALA A 116 -3.67 19.48 11.75
CA ALA A 116 -3.91 20.84 11.27
C ALA A 116 -3.48 21.91 12.28
N GLU A 117 -3.56 21.64 13.59
CA GLU A 117 -3.11 22.54 14.66
C GLU A 117 -1.61 22.45 14.94
N SER A 118 -0.93 21.40 14.47
CA SER A 118 0.49 21.17 14.73
C SER A 118 1.43 22.04 13.88
N ASP A 119 2.71 22.09 14.31
CA ASP A 119 3.85 22.62 13.55
C ASP A 119 4.64 21.49 12.86
N PHE A 120 3.96 20.43 12.42
CA PHE A 120 4.60 19.35 11.67
C PHE A 120 5.16 19.87 10.34
N ASP A 121 6.49 19.74 10.15
CA ASP A 121 7.21 20.23 8.97
C ASP A 121 7.69 19.11 8.03
N GLY A 122 7.27 17.88 8.29
CA GLY A 122 7.52 16.73 7.42
C GLY A 122 6.51 16.63 6.28
N LYS A 123 6.48 15.45 5.64
CA LYS A 123 5.59 15.19 4.50
C LYS A 123 4.29 14.56 4.95
N VAL A 124 3.17 14.98 4.36
CA VAL A 124 1.85 14.40 4.61
C VAL A 124 1.39 13.63 3.38
N ILE A 125 1.15 12.33 3.54
CA ILE A 125 0.74 11.45 2.48
C ILE A 125 -0.70 10.98 2.74
N LEU A 126 -1.63 11.49 1.94
CA LEU A 126 -3.05 11.20 2.05
C LEU A 126 -3.43 10.03 1.14
N CYS A 127 -4.26 9.11 1.63
CA CYS A 127 -5.03 8.26 0.72
C CYS A 127 -6.07 9.10 -0.02
N ASP A 128 -6.38 8.73 -1.26
CA ASP A 128 -7.37 9.38 -2.13
C ASP A 128 -8.65 9.86 -1.43
N ARG A 129 -9.36 8.97 -0.71
CA ARG A 129 -10.59 9.29 0.03
C ARG A 129 -10.40 10.34 1.13
N MET A 130 -9.18 10.53 1.62
CA MET A 130 -8.86 11.52 2.65
C MET A 130 -8.56 12.92 2.11
N THR A 131 -8.50 13.10 0.78
CA THR A 131 -8.22 14.39 0.15
C THR A 131 -9.18 15.48 0.64
N ILE A 132 -10.50 15.30 0.44
CA ILE A 132 -11.50 16.31 0.83
C ILE A 132 -11.53 16.52 2.36
N PRO A 133 -11.60 15.47 3.20
CA PRO A 133 -11.52 15.63 4.66
C PRO A 133 -10.32 16.42 5.15
N ALA A 134 -9.12 16.09 4.66
CA ALA A 134 -7.88 16.71 5.14
C ALA A 134 -7.83 18.20 4.75
N LEU A 135 -8.16 18.54 3.50
CA LEU A 135 -8.22 19.92 3.06
C LEU A 135 -9.23 20.73 3.88
N LYS A 136 -10.41 20.16 4.18
CA LYS A 136 -11.44 20.83 4.99
C LYS A 136 -11.03 21.02 6.45
N ALA A 137 -10.19 20.13 6.97
CA ALA A 137 -9.62 20.24 8.31
C ALA A 137 -8.47 21.27 8.40
N GLY A 138 -8.00 21.84 7.27
CA GLY A 138 -6.91 22.80 7.25
C GLY A 138 -5.53 22.20 6.92
N ILE A 139 -5.47 20.91 6.57
CA ILE A 139 -4.26 20.27 6.05
C ILE A 139 -4.16 20.60 4.56
N THR A 140 -3.62 21.78 4.26
CA THR A 140 -3.58 22.37 2.91
C THR A 140 -2.15 22.52 2.39
N PRO A 141 -1.93 22.60 1.06
CA PRO A 141 -0.60 22.79 0.48
C PRO A 141 0.11 24.09 0.91
N GLU A 142 -0.65 25.07 1.41
CA GLU A 142 -0.10 26.31 1.97
C GLU A 142 0.66 26.06 3.28
N LYS A 143 0.25 25.04 4.06
CA LYS A 143 0.83 24.73 5.37
C LYS A 143 1.71 23.48 5.34
N PHE A 144 1.40 22.49 4.52
CA PHE A 144 2.06 21.18 4.53
C PHE A 144 2.56 20.76 3.15
N ASP A 145 3.64 19.98 3.10
CA ASP A 145 4.06 19.28 1.89
C ASP A 145 3.20 18.03 1.68
N ILE A 146 2.14 18.18 0.90
CA ILE A 146 1.09 17.17 0.72
C ILE A 146 1.29 16.36 -0.55
N TYR A 147 1.14 15.04 -0.41
CA TYR A 147 1.06 14.08 -1.49
C TYR A 147 -0.22 13.26 -1.33
N ILE A 148 -0.93 12.99 -2.44
CA ILE A 148 -2.13 12.17 -2.44
C ILE A 148 -1.87 10.90 -3.23
N VAL A 149 -2.32 9.74 -2.75
CA VAL A 149 -2.12 8.44 -3.39
C VAL A 149 -3.46 7.77 -3.71
N GLY A 150 -3.67 7.39 -4.97
CA GLY A 150 -4.82 6.62 -5.43
C GLY A 150 -4.40 5.34 -6.15
N VAL A 151 -5.00 4.20 -5.76
CA VAL A 151 -4.65 2.87 -6.28
C VAL A 151 -5.83 2.09 -6.86
N ASP A 152 -7.02 2.68 -6.88
CA ASP A 152 -8.23 2.00 -7.34
C ASP A 152 -8.60 2.41 -8.78
N GLY A 153 -9.13 1.45 -9.53
CA GLY A 153 -9.58 1.57 -10.92
C GLY A 153 -11.06 1.92 -11.08
N ALA A 154 -11.84 1.98 -10.01
CA ALA A 154 -13.27 2.22 -10.10
C ALA A 154 -13.61 3.68 -10.52
N PRO A 155 -14.76 3.91 -11.18
CA PRO A 155 -15.21 5.27 -11.50
C PRO A 155 -15.64 6.07 -10.26
N ILE A 156 -16.08 5.38 -9.20
CA ILE A 156 -16.58 6.02 -7.96
C ILE A 156 -15.51 6.88 -7.26
N ILE A 157 -14.24 6.58 -7.52
CA ILE A 157 -13.04 7.23 -6.97
C ILE A 157 -13.02 8.72 -7.32
N ALA A 158 -13.59 9.12 -8.46
CA ALA A 158 -13.67 10.54 -8.86
C ALA A 158 -14.42 11.40 -7.82
N LYS A 159 -15.35 10.81 -7.06
CA LYS A 159 -16.10 11.52 -6.01
C LYS A 159 -15.22 11.96 -4.85
N TRP A 160 -14.06 11.34 -4.63
CA TRP A 160 -13.13 11.73 -3.57
C TRP A 160 -12.34 13.00 -3.91
N TYR A 161 -12.48 13.47 -5.14
CA TYR A 161 -11.92 14.73 -5.63
C TYR A 161 -13.01 15.74 -6.01
N ASP A 162 -14.29 15.37 -5.88
CA ASP A 162 -15.40 16.18 -6.37
C ASP A 162 -15.94 17.16 -5.31
N ASP A 163 -15.15 18.19 -5.03
CA ASP A 163 -15.52 19.24 -4.08
C ASP A 163 -14.85 20.58 -4.45
N PRO A 164 -15.51 21.74 -4.26
CA PRO A 164 -14.90 23.05 -4.52
C PRO A 164 -13.59 23.30 -3.77
N ILE A 165 -13.34 22.64 -2.64
CA ILE A 165 -12.06 22.76 -1.93
C ILE A 165 -10.90 22.16 -2.73
N VAL A 166 -11.17 21.12 -3.52
CA VAL A 166 -10.18 20.52 -4.42
C VAL A 166 -9.91 21.46 -5.59
N ASP A 167 -10.93 22.18 -6.09
CA ASP A 167 -10.74 23.19 -7.13
C ASP A 167 -9.93 24.40 -6.61
N LYS A 168 -10.12 24.77 -5.33
CA LYS A 168 -9.36 25.84 -4.69
C LYS A 168 -7.86 25.52 -4.61
N TYR A 169 -7.51 24.33 -4.12
CA TYR A 169 -6.11 23.95 -3.87
C TYR A 169 -5.48 23.16 -5.01
N GLY A 170 -6.26 22.77 -6.01
CA GLY A 170 -5.87 21.86 -7.08
C GLY A 170 -4.52 22.16 -7.71
N PRO A 171 -4.22 23.41 -8.14
CA PRO A 171 -2.92 23.75 -8.74
C PRO A 171 -1.68 23.32 -7.94
N ASP A 172 -1.80 23.26 -6.62
CA ASP A 172 -0.71 22.91 -5.70
C ASP A 172 -0.76 21.45 -5.22
N LEU A 173 -1.78 20.68 -5.59
CA LEU A 173 -1.91 19.27 -5.21
C LEU A 173 -1.04 18.38 -6.09
N LYS A 174 -0.17 17.58 -5.44
CA LYS A 174 0.58 16.48 -6.04
C LYS A 174 -0.22 15.19 -5.86
N VAL A 175 -0.78 14.65 -6.95
CA VAL A 175 -1.68 13.49 -6.92
C VAL A 175 -1.04 12.33 -7.67
N CYS A 176 -0.56 11.34 -6.92
CA CYS A 176 0.06 10.12 -7.40
C CYS A 176 -1.02 9.06 -7.64
N ILE A 177 -1.26 8.68 -8.89
CA ILE A 177 -2.30 7.70 -9.25
C ILE A 177 -1.77 6.60 -10.15
N ILE A 178 -2.35 5.41 -9.99
CA ILE A 178 -2.05 4.26 -10.84
C ILE A 178 -2.45 4.53 -12.30
N THR A 179 -1.67 3.98 -13.23
CA THR A 179 -1.95 4.06 -14.68
C THR A 179 -3.29 3.43 -15.08
N SER A 180 -3.82 2.49 -14.29
CA SER A 180 -5.11 1.85 -14.50
C SER A 180 -6.28 2.48 -13.71
N THR A 181 -6.13 3.71 -13.22
CA THR A 181 -7.24 4.45 -12.59
C THR A 181 -8.32 4.82 -13.61
N HIS A 182 -9.58 4.98 -13.19
CA HIS A 182 -10.64 5.34 -14.13
C HIS A 182 -10.37 6.72 -14.77
N PRO A 183 -10.57 6.91 -16.10
CA PRO A 183 -10.30 8.18 -16.76
C PRO A 183 -11.04 9.39 -16.17
N ASP A 184 -12.19 9.19 -15.52
CA ASP A 184 -12.93 10.28 -14.88
C ASP A 184 -12.21 10.82 -13.64
N VAL A 185 -11.39 10.01 -12.96
CA VAL A 185 -10.50 10.49 -11.87
C VAL A 185 -9.50 11.48 -12.45
N ARG A 186 -8.80 11.09 -13.53
CA ARG A 186 -7.86 11.96 -14.25
C ARG A 186 -8.54 13.25 -14.70
N LYS A 187 -9.68 13.17 -15.38
CA LYS A 187 -10.42 14.37 -15.86
C LYS A 187 -10.81 15.28 -14.70
N ARG A 188 -11.25 14.72 -13.57
CA ARG A 188 -11.64 15.52 -12.39
C ARG A 188 -10.45 16.26 -11.78
N LEU A 189 -9.30 15.60 -11.71
CA LEU A 189 -8.04 16.18 -11.23
C LEU A 189 -7.49 17.24 -12.19
N GLU A 190 -7.50 16.97 -13.50
CA GLU A 190 -7.12 17.94 -14.53
C GLU A 190 -8.01 19.19 -14.47
N LYS A 191 -9.32 19.03 -14.26
CA LYS A 191 -10.27 20.14 -14.09
C LYS A 191 -9.92 21.01 -12.87
N ALA A 192 -9.43 20.42 -11.78
CA ALA A 192 -8.96 21.15 -10.62
C ALA A 192 -7.58 21.80 -10.84
N GLY A 193 -6.88 21.48 -11.92
CA GLY A 193 -5.50 21.91 -12.15
C GLY A 193 -4.46 21.10 -11.36
N ALA A 194 -4.84 19.94 -10.81
CA ALA A 194 -3.94 19.10 -10.02
C ALA A 194 -2.78 18.51 -10.83
N GLN A 195 -1.63 18.39 -10.18
CA GLN A 195 -0.44 17.79 -10.77
C GLN A 195 -0.52 16.27 -10.62
N ILE A 196 -0.78 15.58 -11.74
CA ILE A 196 -0.89 14.13 -11.78
C ILE A 196 0.48 13.51 -11.98
N TYR A 197 0.84 12.57 -11.09
CA TYR A 197 2.05 11.76 -11.16
C TYR A 197 1.69 10.29 -11.34
N TRP A 198 2.00 9.74 -12.50
CA TRP A 198 1.66 8.35 -12.84
C TRP A 198 2.63 7.34 -12.22
N PHE A 199 2.10 6.19 -11.82
CA PHE A 199 2.88 4.98 -11.52
C PHE A 199 2.17 3.70 -11.94
N ASN A 200 2.92 2.66 -12.25
CA ASN A 200 2.35 1.35 -12.54
C ASN A 200 2.15 0.56 -11.23
N PRO A 201 0.95 0.06 -10.94
CA PRO A 201 0.77 -0.91 -9.86
C PRO A 201 1.46 -2.24 -10.23
N ILE A 202 1.93 -2.97 -9.22
CA ILE A 202 2.48 -4.32 -9.40
C ILE A 202 1.34 -5.33 -9.26
N PHE A 203 0.95 -5.97 -10.36
CA PHE A 203 -0.15 -6.95 -10.43
C PHE A 203 0.33 -8.41 -10.44
N ASP A 204 1.57 -8.64 -10.85
CA ASP A 204 2.15 -9.96 -11.06
C ASP A 204 3.67 -9.89 -11.06
N ASP A 205 4.31 -11.06 -11.12
CA ASP A 205 5.75 -11.17 -11.21
C ASP A 205 6.30 -10.59 -12.52
N TRP A 206 6.77 -9.35 -12.46
CA TRP A 206 7.32 -8.58 -13.58
C TRP A 206 8.55 -9.21 -14.24
N ARG A 207 9.14 -10.26 -13.64
CA ARG A 207 10.23 -11.04 -14.23
C ARG A 207 9.74 -11.95 -15.36
N GLN A 208 8.46 -12.32 -15.36
CA GLN A 208 7.84 -13.19 -16.37
C GLN A 208 7.57 -12.41 -17.68
N ASN A 209 7.52 -13.11 -18.81
CA ASN A 209 7.36 -12.45 -20.12
C ASN A 209 5.90 -12.06 -20.38
N GLU A 210 4.97 -12.83 -19.84
CA GLU A 210 3.53 -12.67 -19.87
C GLU A 210 3.00 -11.68 -18.82
N SER A 211 3.88 -11.10 -18.00
CA SER A 211 3.49 -10.19 -16.93
C SER A 211 2.78 -8.94 -17.46
N PHE A 212 1.60 -8.67 -16.92
CA PHE A 212 0.90 -7.42 -17.20
C PHE A 212 1.65 -6.21 -16.65
N THR A 213 2.27 -6.35 -15.46
CA THR A 213 3.12 -5.30 -14.87
C THR A 213 4.27 -4.92 -15.82
N LYS A 214 4.94 -5.92 -16.40
CA LYS A 214 6.02 -5.72 -17.38
C LYS A 214 5.49 -5.09 -18.68
N LEU A 215 4.32 -5.52 -19.14
CA LEU A 215 3.68 -4.96 -20.33
C LEU A 215 3.34 -3.47 -20.15
N GLN A 216 2.77 -3.08 -19.01
CA GLN A 216 2.48 -1.68 -18.69
C GLN A 216 3.74 -0.81 -18.72
N LEU A 217 4.85 -1.29 -18.13
CA LEU A 217 6.15 -0.60 -18.18
C LEU A 217 6.62 -0.37 -19.63
N ILE A 218 6.47 -1.36 -20.51
CA ILE A 218 6.89 -1.25 -21.92
C ILE A 218 5.98 -0.28 -22.68
N MET A 219 4.66 -0.43 -22.53
CA MET A 219 3.68 0.38 -23.28
C MET A 219 3.71 1.86 -22.89
N THR A 220 4.14 2.18 -21.68
CA THR A 220 4.29 3.56 -21.20
C THR A 220 5.53 4.27 -21.72
N LYS A 221 6.46 3.59 -22.42
CA LYS A 221 7.68 4.20 -22.96
C LYS A 221 7.39 5.18 -24.10
N SER A 222 7.81 6.43 -23.95
CA SER A 222 7.70 7.48 -24.97
C SER A 222 9.03 8.21 -25.15
N GLU A 223 9.09 9.18 -26.06
CA GLU A 223 10.27 10.07 -26.16
C GLU A 223 10.53 10.82 -24.86
N LYS A 224 9.46 11.23 -24.14
CA LYS A 224 9.56 11.88 -22.82
C LYS A 224 9.88 10.89 -21.70
N LEU A 225 9.41 9.64 -21.82
CA LEU A 225 9.57 8.59 -20.81
C LEU A 225 10.31 7.39 -21.42
N PRO A 226 11.60 7.50 -21.78
CA PRO A 226 12.31 6.42 -22.46
C PRO A 226 12.43 5.13 -21.62
N LYS A 227 12.35 5.27 -20.29
CA LYS A 227 12.34 4.15 -19.33
C LYS A 227 10.93 3.63 -19.00
N GLY A 228 9.89 4.32 -19.47
CA GLY A 228 8.51 4.04 -19.11
C GLY A 228 8.16 4.57 -17.71
N VAL A 229 6.94 4.30 -17.28
CA VAL A 229 6.45 4.71 -15.96
C VAL A 229 6.95 3.72 -14.90
N PRO A 230 7.57 4.18 -13.80
CA PRO A 230 8.03 3.31 -12.73
C PRO A 230 6.87 2.58 -12.03
N SER A 231 7.17 1.41 -11.47
CA SER A 231 6.19 0.62 -10.72
C SER A 231 6.35 0.80 -9.21
N MET A 232 5.26 0.71 -8.46
CA MET A 232 5.25 0.79 -6.99
C MET A 232 4.29 -0.24 -6.40
N ALA A 233 4.69 -0.85 -5.28
CA ALA A 233 3.83 -1.77 -4.55
C ALA A 233 2.69 -1.01 -3.85
N ALA A 234 1.47 -1.54 -3.97
CA ALA A 234 0.30 -0.97 -3.29
C ALA A 234 -0.05 -1.69 -1.97
N LEU A 235 0.52 -2.88 -1.72
CA LEU A 235 0.23 -3.74 -0.56
C LEU A 235 -1.28 -4.07 -0.41
N GLY A 236 -2.03 -3.96 -1.50
CA GLY A 236 -3.47 -4.23 -1.56
C GLY A 236 -4.39 -3.04 -1.25
N HIS A 237 -3.87 -1.90 -0.75
CA HIS A 237 -4.71 -0.74 -0.38
C HIS A 237 -3.95 0.60 -0.42
N ALA A 238 -4.68 1.72 -0.54
CA ALA A 238 -4.08 3.05 -0.68
C ALA A 238 -3.12 3.43 0.46
N GLY A 239 -3.45 3.05 1.71
CA GLY A 239 -2.60 3.33 2.88
C GLY A 239 -1.26 2.59 2.85
N GLY A 240 -1.22 1.38 2.32
CA GLY A 240 0.00 0.61 2.14
C GLY A 240 0.86 1.22 1.05
N CYS A 241 0.24 1.60 -0.06
CA CYS A 241 0.90 2.34 -1.13
C CYS A 241 1.46 3.69 -0.68
N ALA A 242 0.71 4.43 0.15
CA ALA A 242 1.15 5.69 0.75
C ALA A 242 2.37 5.50 1.66
N TRP A 243 2.40 4.44 2.46
CA TRP A 243 3.57 4.08 3.25
C TRP A 243 4.77 3.70 2.35
N THR A 244 4.55 2.89 1.31
CA THR A 244 5.60 2.57 0.32
C THR A 244 6.17 3.83 -0.32
N MET A 245 5.31 4.76 -0.73
CA MET A 245 5.73 6.04 -1.27
C MET A 245 6.53 6.86 -0.24
N ALA A 246 6.09 6.89 1.02
CA ALA A 246 6.77 7.62 2.07
C ALA A 246 8.23 7.17 2.24
N HIS A 247 8.51 5.87 2.38
CA HIS A 247 9.90 5.40 2.56
C HIS A 247 10.67 5.31 1.23
N ALA A 248 10.09 4.69 0.19
CA ALA A 248 10.84 4.32 -1.02
C ALA A 248 11.08 5.53 -1.93
N LEU A 249 10.12 6.45 -2.00
CA LEU A 249 10.15 7.59 -2.91
C LEU A 249 10.55 8.88 -2.19
N LEU A 250 9.81 9.20 -1.13
CA LEU A 250 9.92 10.48 -0.43
C LEU A 250 10.98 10.48 0.68
N ARG A 251 11.59 9.31 0.92
CA ARG A 251 12.67 9.10 1.88
C ARG A 251 12.25 9.64 3.25
N CYS A 252 11.13 9.16 3.78
CA CYS A 252 10.64 9.54 5.09
C CYS A 252 11.08 8.54 6.17
N SER A 253 11.62 9.04 7.28
CA SER A 253 11.79 8.28 8.53
C SER A 253 11.98 9.27 9.69
N PRO A 254 11.21 9.16 10.79
CA PRO A 254 10.16 8.16 11.05
C PRO A 254 8.90 8.38 10.20
N ILE A 255 8.08 7.34 10.06
CA ILE A 255 6.80 7.37 9.34
C ILE A 255 5.67 7.06 10.32
N CYS A 256 4.82 8.04 10.59
CA CYS A 256 3.61 7.90 11.37
C CYS A 256 2.46 7.36 10.51
N LEU A 257 1.69 6.42 11.05
CA LEU A 257 0.47 5.90 10.43
C LEU A 257 -0.75 6.37 11.22
N LEU A 258 -1.71 6.99 10.54
CA LEU A 258 -2.99 7.41 11.09
C LEU A 258 -4.12 6.76 10.30
N GLY A 259 -5.12 6.19 10.98
CA GLY A 259 -6.29 5.63 10.28
C GLY A 259 -6.01 4.36 9.49
N LEU A 260 -4.93 3.62 9.80
CA LEU A 260 -4.65 2.31 9.23
C LEU A 260 -5.15 1.20 10.17
N ASN A 261 -6.45 1.19 10.45
CA ASN A 261 -7.06 0.19 11.33
C ASN A 261 -6.92 -1.24 10.76
N LEU A 262 -7.00 -1.38 9.44
CA LEU A 262 -7.01 -2.65 8.70
C LEU A 262 -8.02 -3.66 9.28
N GLY A 263 -9.19 -3.16 9.65
CA GLY A 263 -10.25 -3.91 10.29
C GLY A 263 -11.32 -2.96 10.82
N TRP A 264 -12.32 -3.56 11.45
CA TRP A 264 -13.46 -2.88 12.06
C TRP A 264 -13.32 -2.87 13.58
N ASP A 265 -13.92 -1.88 14.22
CA ASP A 265 -14.03 -1.89 15.68
C ASP A 265 -14.93 -3.05 16.12
N ALA A 266 -14.65 -3.65 17.28
CA ALA A 266 -15.31 -4.87 17.74
C ALA A 266 -16.84 -4.76 17.94
N ASP A 267 -17.33 -3.55 18.14
CA ASP A 267 -18.75 -3.22 18.28
C ASP A 267 -19.45 -2.96 16.94
N THR A 268 -18.70 -2.95 15.82
CA THR A 268 -19.28 -2.77 14.49
C THR A 268 -20.12 -4.00 14.11
N PRO A 269 -21.43 -3.85 13.84
CA PRO A 269 -22.24 -4.96 13.35
C PRO A 269 -21.68 -5.50 12.04
N LEU A 270 -21.53 -6.83 11.93
CA LEU A 270 -20.93 -7.46 10.75
C LEU A 270 -21.66 -7.08 9.46
N GLU A 271 -22.97 -6.91 9.52
CA GLU A 271 -23.84 -6.52 8.40
C GLU A 271 -23.51 -5.13 7.84
N LYS A 272 -22.81 -4.29 8.62
CA LYS A 272 -22.35 -2.96 8.22
C LYS A 272 -20.89 -2.97 7.72
N THR A 273 -20.20 -4.10 7.81
CA THR A 273 -18.84 -4.23 7.29
C THR A 273 -18.86 -4.36 5.77
N GLN A 274 -17.78 -3.91 5.13
CA GLN A 274 -17.68 -3.77 3.67
C GLN A 274 -17.96 -5.06 2.89
N TYR A 275 -17.54 -6.21 3.41
CA TYR A 275 -17.55 -7.47 2.66
C TYR A 275 -18.57 -8.50 3.17
N PHE A 276 -19.38 -8.18 4.19
CA PHE A 276 -20.33 -9.15 4.74
C PHE A 276 -21.37 -9.60 3.72
N SER A 277 -21.92 -8.70 2.90
CA SER A 277 -22.86 -9.06 1.84
C SER A 277 -22.24 -9.99 0.80
N THR A 278 -20.96 -9.78 0.46
CA THR A 278 -20.19 -10.65 -0.44
C THR A 278 -20.05 -12.05 0.15
N PHE A 279 -19.65 -12.17 1.42
CA PHE A 279 -19.53 -13.47 2.07
C PHE A 279 -20.89 -14.17 2.23
N LEU A 280 -21.94 -13.42 2.55
CA LEU A 280 -23.30 -13.95 2.63
C LEU A 280 -23.77 -14.52 1.28
N ALA A 281 -23.44 -13.85 0.17
CA ALA A 281 -23.75 -14.36 -1.16
C ALA A 281 -22.97 -15.66 -1.46
N GLN A 282 -21.68 -15.72 -1.10
CA GLN A 282 -20.84 -16.91 -1.29
C GLN A 282 -21.30 -18.12 -0.49
N THR A 283 -21.98 -17.91 0.65
CA THR A 283 -22.54 -18.98 1.48
C THR A 283 -23.99 -19.32 1.14
N GLY A 284 -24.52 -18.83 0.01
CA GLY A 284 -25.91 -19.07 -0.40
C GLY A 284 -26.94 -18.46 0.56
N GLY A 285 -26.60 -17.36 1.23
CA GLY A 285 -27.45 -16.71 2.23
C GLY A 285 -27.32 -17.28 3.65
N ASN A 286 -26.40 -18.22 3.89
CA ASN A 286 -26.16 -18.75 5.23
C ASN A 286 -25.35 -17.75 6.08
N VAL A 287 -26.05 -17.04 6.97
CA VAL A 287 -25.49 -16.03 7.87
C VAL A 287 -24.43 -16.62 8.80
N GLU A 288 -24.70 -17.75 9.44
CA GLU A 288 -23.75 -18.35 10.40
C GLU A 288 -22.44 -18.75 9.71
N LEU A 289 -22.52 -19.32 8.51
CA LEU A 289 -21.32 -19.64 7.73
C LEU A 289 -20.57 -18.36 7.30
N ALA A 290 -21.29 -17.30 6.91
CA ALA A 290 -20.66 -16.02 6.52
C ALA A 290 -19.93 -15.38 7.70
N ARG A 291 -20.46 -15.48 8.93
CA ARG A 291 -19.80 -14.98 10.14
C ARG A 291 -18.45 -15.65 10.39
N THR A 292 -18.26 -16.91 9.98
CA THR A 292 -16.98 -17.62 10.20
C THR A 292 -15.80 -17.05 9.42
N ALA A 293 -16.05 -16.23 8.40
CA ALA A 293 -15.00 -15.53 7.67
C ALA A 293 -14.30 -14.46 8.52
N PHE A 294 -14.98 -13.92 9.54
CA PHE A 294 -14.49 -12.83 10.36
C PHE A 294 -13.75 -13.37 11.58
N LYS A 295 -12.59 -12.78 11.86
CA LYS A 295 -11.76 -13.10 13.03
C LYS A 295 -11.60 -11.89 13.91
N LYS A 296 -11.41 -12.12 15.21
CA LYS A 296 -11.02 -11.08 16.15
C LYS A 296 -9.51 -11.13 16.35
N ILE A 297 -8.88 -9.96 16.34
CA ILE A 297 -7.48 -9.78 16.69
C ILE A 297 -7.42 -8.79 17.86
N TYR A 298 -6.83 -9.22 18.97
CA TYR A 298 -6.57 -8.34 20.10
C TYR A 298 -5.31 -7.50 19.84
N ASN A 299 -5.43 -6.19 19.99
CA ASN A 299 -4.32 -5.24 19.93
C ASN A 299 -3.78 -5.00 21.34
N PRO A 300 -2.56 -5.49 21.66
CA PRO A 300 -2.03 -5.42 23.01
C PRO A 300 -1.52 -4.03 23.41
N TYR A 301 -1.34 -3.11 22.46
CA TYR A 301 -0.89 -1.73 22.72
C TYR A 301 -2.06 -0.82 23.10
N TRP A 302 -3.22 -1.03 22.45
CA TRP A 302 -4.43 -0.22 22.65
C TRP A 302 -5.53 -0.91 23.44
N LYS A 303 -5.29 -2.16 23.86
CA LYS A 303 -6.20 -2.97 24.68
C LYS A 303 -7.60 -3.03 24.06
N CYS A 304 -7.65 -3.22 22.74
CA CYS A 304 -8.89 -3.27 21.97
C CYS A 304 -8.89 -4.44 21.01
N GLU A 305 -10.08 -4.89 20.63
CA GLU A 305 -10.25 -5.91 19.59
C GLU A 305 -10.56 -5.24 18.25
N ALA A 306 -9.96 -5.77 17.19
CA ALA A 306 -10.34 -5.48 15.81
C ALA A 306 -10.99 -6.72 15.19
N VAL A 307 -12.07 -6.51 14.45
CA VAL A 307 -12.71 -7.53 13.62
C VAL A 307 -12.15 -7.43 12.21
N VAL A 308 -11.54 -8.52 11.74
CA VAL A 308 -10.91 -8.59 10.42
C VAL A 308 -11.59 -9.65 9.58
N ASP A 309 -11.89 -9.29 8.33
CA ASP A 309 -12.25 -10.25 7.30
C ASP A 309 -11.00 -10.74 6.55
N PRO A 310 -11.12 -11.74 5.65
CA PRO A 310 -9.99 -12.26 4.88
C PRO A 310 -9.26 -11.22 4.03
N VAL A 311 -9.95 -10.17 3.55
CA VAL A 311 -9.35 -9.11 2.72
C VAL A 311 -8.49 -8.20 3.59
N PHE A 312 -9.04 -7.70 4.70
CA PHE A 312 -8.27 -6.88 5.64
C PHE A 312 -7.12 -7.65 6.29
N ASN A 313 -7.30 -8.94 6.57
CA ASN A 313 -6.21 -9.78 7.07
C ASN A 313 -5.09 -9.92 6.02
N HIS A 314 -5.42 -10.07 4.74
CA HIS A 314 -4.43 -10.10 3.67
C HIS A 314 -3.66 -8.78 3.57
N TYR A 315 -4.34 -7.63 3.63
CA TYR A 315 -3.69 -6.31 3.64
C TYR A 315 -2.74 -6.16 4.83
N ARG A 316 -3.18 -6.60 6.02
CA ARG A 316 -2.35 -6.61 7.23
C ARG A 316 -1.10 -7.47 7.04
N GLU A 317 -1.23 -8.70 6.55
CA GLU A 317 -0.11 -9.61 6.32
C GLU A 317 0.87 -9.04 5.28
N ALA A 318 0.37 -8.54 4.16
CA ALA A 318 1.19 -7.91 3.14
C ALA A 318 1.98 -6.70 3.68
N PHE A 319 1.36 -5.88 4.52
CA PHE A 319 2.03 -4.75 5.16
C PHE A 319 3.12 -5.22 6.13
N LEU A 320 2.84 -6.21 6.98
CA LEU A 320 3.81 -6.73 7.95
C LEU A 320 5.02 -7.38 7.27
N GLU A 321 4.80 -8.14 6.19
CA GLU A 321 5.90 -8.70 5.40
C GLU A 321 6.70 -7.60 4.69
N ALA A 322 6.04 -6.59 4.13
CA ALA A 322 6.73 -5.46 3.51
C ALA A 322 7.63 -4.73 4.51
N VAL A 323 7.18 -4.49 5.75
CA VAL A 323 7.99 -3.86 6.82
C VAL A 323 9.28 -4.66 7.07
N LYS A 324 9.20 -5.99 7.16
CA LYS A 324 10.40 -6.85 7.37
C LYS A 324 11.41 -6.77 6.24
N MET A 325 10.95 -6.48 5.02
CA MET A 325 11.79 -6.37 3.82
C MET A 325 12.33 -4.96 3.59
N THR A 326 11.91 -3.96 4.38
CA THR A 326 12.41 -2.60 4.23
C THR A 326 13.79 -2.41 4.82
N GLU A 327 14.46 -1.36 4.33
CA GLU A 327 15.76 -0.94 4.83
C GLU A 327 15.71 -0.64 6.34
N PRO A 328 16.77 -0.97 7.11
CA PRO A 328 16.77 -0.80 8.58
C PRO A 328 16.56 0.62 9.09
N TRP A 329 16.75 1.64 8.24
CA TRP A 329 16.54 3.04 8.62
C TRP A 329 15.06 3.43 8.62
N VAL A 330 14.16 2.61 8.07
CA VAL A 330 12.72 2.88 8.03
C VAL A 330 12.10 2.61 9.40
N ILE A 331 11.71 3.67 10.10
CA ILE A 331 11.05 3.57 11.40
C ILE A 331 9.55 3.78 11.18
N THR A 332 8.78 2.69 11.23
CA THR A 332 7.32 2.74 11.08
C THR A 332 6.65 2.82 12.45
N VAL A 333 5.83 3.84 12.63
CA VAL A 333 5.18 4.17 13.90
C VAL A 333 3.67 4.23 13.70
N ASN A 334 2.96 3.25 14.25
CA ASN A 334 1.52 3.23 14.25
C ASN A 334 0.94 4.13 15.36
N CYS A 335 0.38 5.27 14.95
CA CYS A 335 -0.36 6.20 15.80
C CYS A 335 -1.88 6.12 15.56
N THR A 336 -2.37 5.05 14.94
CA THR A 336 -3.78 4.87 14.62
C THR A 336 -4.66 4.81 15.87
N GLY A 337 -4.13 4.45 17.04
CA GLY A 337 -4.89 4.38 18.29
C GLY A 337 -5.95 3.27 18.30
N GLY A 338 -5.78 2.23 17.48
CA GLY A 338 -6.68 1.09 17.37
C GLY A 338 -6.31 0.16 16.21
N GLY A 339 -7.23 -0.74 15.85
CA GLY A 339 -7.06 -1.65 14.72
C GLY A 339 -6.08 -2.80 14.99
N CYS A 340 -5.62 -3.47 13.93
CA CYS A 340 -4.85 -4.72 14.03
C CYS A 340 -3.42 -4.63 13.49
N LEU A 341 -2.95 -3.45 13.06
CA LEU A 341 -1.63 -3.28 12.46
C LEU A 341 -0.53 -3.12 13.53
N PHE A 342 0.02 -4.24 13.97
CA PHE A 342 1.16 -4.32 14.88
C PHE A 342 1.96 -5.60 14.61
N GLY A 343 3.26 -5.57 14.92
CA GLY A 343 4.18 -6.68 14.69
C GLY A 343 5.63 -6.22 14.68
N GLU A 344 6.55 -7.14 14.39
CA GLU A 344 7.96 -6.84 14.25
C GLU A 344 8.21 -5.71 13.24
N GLY A 345 9.02 -4.72 13.62
CA GLY A 345 9.32 -3.54 12.80
C GLY A 345 8.26 -2.43 12.83
N ILE A 346 7.15 -2.59 13.55
CA ILE A 346 6.13 -1.55 13.76
C ILE A 346 6.07 -1.18 15.24
N TYR A 347 6.35 0.08 15.53
CA TYR A 347 6.23 0.65 16.88
C TYR A 347 4.85 1.30 17.06
N CYS A 348 4.30 1.32 18.28
CA CYS A 348 3.03 2.01 18.55
C CYS A 348 3.28 3.18 19.50
N MET A 349 2.63 4.32 19.27
CA MET A 349 2.65 5.48 20.17
C MET A 349 1.43 6.37 19.99
N ASN A 350 1.16 7.29 20.93
CA ASN A 350 0.11 8.29 20.74
C ASN A 350 0.52 9.32 19.68
N PHE A 351 -0.45 9.84 18.93
CA PHE A 351 -0.16 10.82 17.88
C PHE A 351 0.42 12.14 18.44
N GLU A 352 -0.03 12.58 19.62
CA GLU A 352 0.53 13.75 20.32
C GLU A 352 2.03 13.61 20.59
N ASP A 353 2.44 12.43 21.09
CA ASP A 353 3.84 12.13 21.35
C ASP A 353 4.64 12.12 20.03
N PHE A 354 4.07 11.58 18.94
CA PHE A 354 4.75 11.62 17.63
C PHE A 354 4.99 13.07 17.19
N LEU A 355 3.97 13.92 17.23
CA LEU A 355 4.08 15.34 16.85
C LEU A 355 5.10 16.10 17.69
N LYS A 356 5.30 15.70 18.95
CA LYS A 356 6.28 16.31 19.85
C LYS A 356 7.72 15.85 19.60
N TYR A 357 7.93 14.59 19.23
CA TYR A 357 9.25 13.96 19.25
C TYR A 357 9.78 13.49 17.88
N TYR A 358 9.04 13.65 16.79
CA TYR A 358 9.45 13.12 15.46
C TYR A 358 10.81 13.60 14.94
N LYS A 359 11.31 14.75 15.44
CA LYS A 359 12.61 15.33 15.04
C LYS A 359 13.80 14.64 15.71
N ASP A 360 13.60 13.96 16.83
CA ASP A 360 14.63 13.22 17.55
C ASP A 360 14.22 11.77 17.68
N VAL A 361 14.77 10.92 16.82
CA VAL A 361 14.48 9.48 16.78
C VAL A 361 14.81 8.78 18.11
N GLU A 362 15.87 9.20 18.80
CA GLU A 362 16.26 8.57 20.07
C GLU A 362 15.31 8.98 21.20
N GLU A 363 14.80 10.21 21.18
CA GLU A 363 13.73 10.63 22.08
C GLU A 363 12.41 9.92 21.75
N LEU A 364 12.03 9.85 20.47
CA LEU A 364 10.83 9.18 19.99
C LEU A 364 10.73 7.74 20.51
N LYS A 365 11.83 6.99 20.47
CA LYS A 365 11.92 5.60 20.93
C LYS A 365 11.57 5.42 22.41
N LYS A 366 11.78 6.43 23.25
CA LYS A 366 11.45 6.39 24.68
C LYS A 366 9.95 6.41 24.94
N HIS A 367 9.17 6.89 23.97
CA HIS A 367 7.72 7.04 24.05
C HIS A 367 6.96 5.91 23.33
N PHE A 368 7.65 4.89 22.83
CA PHE A 368 6.98 3.71 22.30
C PHE A 368 6.25 2.94 23.38
N LEU A 369 5.02 2.54 23.06
CA LEU A 369 4.19 1.76 23.93
C LEU A 369 4.70 0.35 24.05
N LYS A 370 4.45 -0.24 25.22
CA LYS A 370 4.72 -1.64 25.49
C LYS A 370 3.44 -2.43 25.25
N ALA A 371 3.59 -3.58 24.61
CA ALA A 371 2.52 -4.57 24.57
C ALA A 371 2.31 -5.09 25.99
N ASP A 372 1.05 -5.21 26.40
CA ASP A 372 0.66 -5.87 27.65
C ASP A 372 0.96 -7.39 27.62
#